data_AF-A0A9D4XS94-F1
#
_entry.id   AF-A0A9D4XS94-F1
#
_cell.length_a   1.000
_cell.length_b   1.000
_cell.length_c   1.000
_cell.angle_alpha   90.00
_cell.angle_beta   90.00
_cell.angle_gamma   90.00
#
_symmetry.space_group_name_H-M   'P 1'
#
loop_
_entity.id
_entity.type
_entity.pdbx_description
1 polymer ?
#
loop_
_entity_poly.entity_id
_entity_poly.type
_entity_poly.pdbx_seq_one_letter_code
_entity_poly.pdbx_strand_id
1 'polypeptide(L)'
;MANFIPSGSGGGGSRESLAERQAKINAACSSFIQIGFCSELFTVNNLHYYGYTEDRFLELIEPISSSITDLDSLRHLFNRARESLYNDPSFTPPDDFFDFVDCVNWMKSDSLARIQMEEVSKADVALARTMVDSAAPLMQEHKRIESEIYALKNHQMELETRFSNINAELQLKLGPMYGYEEPSITELRTDSYRLYEEDCRSKGITPNPRLDEMGLTMVVNVFGGIVKERHLIKFLNDPVRKEFVQTYFKAIAVMGGNGF
;
A
#
# COMPACT_ATOMS: atom_id res chain seq x y z
N MET A 1 -35.32 -40.09 -75.92
CA MET A 1 -34.35 -40.26 -74.82
C MET A 1 -33.15 -39.39 -75.13
N ALA A 2 -33.09 -38.21 -74.54
CA ALA A 2 -32.07 -37.20 -74.79
C ALA A 2 -31.52 -36.71 -73.44
N ASN A 3 -30.19 -36.67 -73.33
CA ASN A 3 -29.48 -35.98 -72.27
C ASN A 3 -29.71 -34.47 -72.40
N PHE A 4 -30.03 -33.81 -71.29
CA PHE A 4 -29.88 -32.36 -71.13
C PHE A 4 -29.66 -32.04 -69.64
N ILE A 5 -28.54 -31.39 -69.33
CA ILE A 5 -28.35 -30.57 -68.12
C ILE A 5 -28.41 -29.10 -68.60
N PRO A 6 -29.21 -28.24 -67.96
CA PRO A 6 -28.64 -27.05 -67.28
C PRO A 6 -29.31 -26.83 -65.91
N SER A 7 -28.51 -26.53 -64.87
CA SER A 7 -28.30 -25.17 -64.32
C SER A 7 -29.54 -24.66 -63.58
N GLY A 8 -29.57 -24.47 -62.27
CA GLY A 8 -28.59 -23.80 -61.41
C GLY A 8 -29.34 -22.67 -60.67
N SER A 9 -28.86 -22.29 -59.49
CA SER A 9 -29.32 -21.19 -58.61
C SER A 9 -30.53 -21.51 -57.72
N GLY A 10 -30.48 -21.35 -56.39
CA GLY A 10 -29.49 -20.70 -55.54
C GLY A 10 -29.92 -20.74 -54.08
N GLY A 11 -29.03 -20.33 -53.18
CA GLY A 11 -29.35 -20.10 -51.76
C GLY A 11 -28.51 -20.86 -50.73
N GLY A 12 -27.23 -21.13 -51.02
CA GLY A 12 -26.26 -21.52 -50.00
C GLY A 12 -25.82 -20.30 -49.19
N GLY A 13 -26.61 -19.91 -48.17
CA GLY A 13 -26.14 -18.98 -47.15
C GLY A 13 -25.10 -19.69 -46.29
N SER A 14 -23.82 -19.40 -46.53
CA SER A 14 -22.71 -19.85 -45.70
C SER A 14 -22.93 -19.39 -44.26
N ARG A 15 -23.24 -20.34 -43.37
CA ARG A 15 -23.43 -20.09 -41.95
C ARG A 15 -22.07 -19.68 -41.37
N GLU A 16 -21.91 -18.40 -41.08
CA GLU A 16 -20.68 -17.84 -40.51
C GLU A 16 -20.21 -18.64 -39.29
N SER A 17 -18.93 -19.00 -39.26
CA SER A 17 -18.34 -19.77 -38.18
C SER A 17 -18.23 -18.95 -36.89
N LEU A 18 -18.19 -19.62 -35.74
CA LEU A 18 -18.01 -18.98 -34.42
C LEU A 18 -16.75 -18.10 -34.38
N ALA A 19 -15.68 -18.54 -35.05
CA ALA A 19 -14.42 -17.81 -35.12
C ALA A 19 -14.56 -16.51 -35.92
N GLU A 20 -15.28 -16.53 -37.05
CA GLU A 20 -15.55 -15.33 -37.85
C GLU A 20 -16.42 -14.32 -37.08
N ARG A 21 -17.43 -14.81 -36.35
CA ARG A 21 -18.28 -13.97 -35.51
C ARG A 21 -17.50 -13.32 -34.37
N GLN A 22 -16.67 -14.10 -33.66
CA GLN A 22 -15.82 -13.56 -32.60
C GLN A 22 -14.81 -12.54 -33.14
N ALA A 23 -14.24 -12.77 -34.32
CA ALA A 23 -13.32 -11.84 -34.95
C ALA A 23 -13.98 -10.48 -35.24
N LYS A 24 -15.23 -10.47 -35.71
CA LYS A 24 -16.00 -9.23 -35.92
C LYS A 24 -16.23 -8.45 -34.62
N ILE A 25 -16.63 -9.15 -33.55
CA ILE A 25 -16.83 -8.52 -32.24
C ILE A 25 -15.51 -7.96 -31.70
N ASN A 26 -14.42 -8.73 -31.79
CA ASN A 26 -13.09 -8.28 -31.34
C ASN A 26 -12.62 -7.03 -32.11
N ALA A 27 -12.86 -6.97 -33.41
CA ALA A 27 -12.51 -5.81 -34.22
C ALA A 27 -13.30 -4.56 -33.77
N ALA A 28 -14.62 -4.71 -33.59
CA ALA A 28 -15.49 -3.61 -33.16
C ALA A 28 -15.22 -3.16 -31.72
N CYS A 29 -14.76 -4.06 -30.84
CA CYS A 29 -14.43 -3.76 -29.45
C CYS A 29 -12.96 -3.42 -29.19
N SER A 30 -12.12 -3.38 -30.22
CA SER A 30 -10.68 -3.20 -30.06
C SER A 30 -10.30 -1.97 -29.24
N SER A 31 -10.96 -0.84 -29.49
CA SER A 31 -10.77 0.41 -28.71
C SER A 31 -11.19 0.28 -27.25
N PHE A 32 -12.29 -0.44 -26.96
CA PHE A 32 -12.73 -0.68 -25.57
C PHE A 32 -11.72 -1.55 -24.81
N ILE A 33 -11.22 -2.60 -25.45
CA ILE A 33 -10.20 -3.48 -24.85
C ILE A 33 -8.92 -2.69 -24.57
N GLN A 34 -8.49 -1.84 -25.50
CA GLN A 34 -7.29 -1.01 -25.33
C GLN A 34 -7.39 -0.01 -24.17
N ILE A 35 -8.58 0.52 -23.90
CA ILE A 35 -8.76 1.44 -22.77
C ILE A 35 -8.88 0.73 -21.42
N GLY A 36 -9.06 -0.60 -21.39
CA GLY A 36 -8.98 -1.43 -20.18
C GLY A 36 -10.13 -2.43 -19.95
N PHE A 37 -11.11 -2.52 -20.86
CA PHE A 37 -12.20 -3.49 -20.71
C PHE A 37 -11.70 -4.93 -20.89
N CYS A 38 -12.18 -5.85 -20.05
CA CYS A 38 -11.85 -7.26 -20.17
C CYS A 38 -12.38 -7.84 -21.49
N SER A 39 -11.53 -8.52 -22.26
CA SER A 39 -11.93 -9.12 -23.54
C SER A 39 -12.99 -10.22 -23.38
N GLU A 40 -13.08 -10.84 -22.20
CA GLU A 40 -14.07 -11.88 -21.90
C GLU A 40 -15.51 -11.36 -21.93
N LEU A 41 -15.69 -10.06 -21.65
CA LEU A 41 -16.98 -9.37 -21.75
C LEU A 41 -17.56 -9.43 -23.16
N PHE A 42 -16.69 -9.44 -24.18
CA PHE A 42 -17.07 -9.33 -25.58
C PHE A 42 -17.03 -10.68 -26.32
N THR A 43 -17.18 -11.80 -25.61
CA THR A 43 -17.28 -13.11 -26.25
C THR A 43 -18.69 -13.38 -26.76
N VAL A 44 -18.83 -14.07 -27.89
CA VAL A 44 -20.14 -14.46 -28.47
C VAL A 44 -21.00 -15.18 -27.43
N ASN A 45 -20.40 -16.08 -26.64
CA ASN A 45 -21.09 -16.79 -25.58
C ASN A 45 -21.58 -15.84 -24.46
N ASN A 46 -20.77 -14.85 -24.08
CA ASN A 46 -21.16 -13.87 -23.06
C ASN A 46 -22.29 -12.97 -23.55
N LEU A 47 -22.24 -12.51 -24.81
CA LEU A 47 -23.34 -11.74 -25.42
C LEU A 47 -24.65 -12.54 -25.37
N HIS A 48 -24.61 -13.81 -25.75
CA HIS A 48 -25.79 -14.69 -25.73
C HIS A 48 -26.29 -14.96 -24.31
N TYR A 49 -25.39 -15.13 -23.34
CA TYR A 49 -25.74 -15.29 -21.93
C TYR A 49 -26.56 -14.09 -21.41
N TYR A 50 -26.20 -12.88 -21.82
CA TYR A 50 -26.91 -11.64 -21.48
C TYR A 50 -28.06 -11.29 -22.45
N GLY A 51 -28.44 -12.20 -23.36
CA GLY A 51 -29.60 -12.04 -24.24
C GLY A 51 -29.40 -11.12 -25.44
N TYR A 52 -28.15 -10.85 -25.83
CA TYR A 52 -27.80 -10.10 -27.04
C TYR A 52 -27.46 -11.04 -28.20
N THR A 53 -27.91 -10.68 -29.40
CA THR A 53 -27.35 -11.21 -30.64
C THR A 53 -26.13 -10.38 -31.03
N GLU A 54 -25.22 -10.96 -31.81
CA GLU A 54 -24.03 -10.31 -32.31
C GLU A 54 -24.37 -9.02 -33.08
N ASP A 55 -25.36 -9.08 -33.98
CA ASP A 55 -25.81 -7.93 -34.77
C ASP A 55 -26.37 -6.81 -33.88
N ARG A 56 -27.20 -7.15 -32.89
CA ARG A 56 -27.79 -6.17 -31.96
C ARG A 56 -26.71 -5.51 -31.09
N PHE A 57 -25.68 -6.27 -30.71
CA PHE A 57 -24.55 -5.72 -29.97
C PHE A 57 -23.70 -4.81 -30.84
N LEU A 58 -23.44 -5.17 -32.09
CA LEU A 58 -22.69 -4.32 -33.04
C LEU A 58 -23.43 -3.00 -33.30
N GLU A 59 -24.75 -3.04 -33.52
CA GLU A 59 -25.60 -1.83 -33.65
C GLU A 59 -25.60 -0.96 -32.38
N LEU A 60 -25.45 -1.59 -31.20
CA LEU A 60 -25.36 -0.86 -29.94
C LEU A 60 -24.08 -0.01 -29.92
N ILE A 61 -22.93 -0.60 -30.24
CA ILE A 61 -21.61 0.02 -30.08
C ILE A 61 -21.16 0.84 -31.29
N GLU A 62 -21.69 0.58 -32.49
CA GLU A 62 -21.28 1.22 -33.75
C GLU A 62 -21.21 2.76 -33.65
N PRO A 63 -22.19 3.48 -33.08
CA PRO A 63 -22.13 4.93 -33.02
C PRO A 63 -20.94 5.46 -32.21
N ILE A 64 -20.48 4.69 -31.23
CA ILE A 64 -19.35 5.05 -30.36
C ILE A 64 -18.04 4.63 -31.01
N SER A 65 -17.96 3.38 -31.48
CA SER A 65 -16.73 2.82 -32.07
C SER A 65 -16.35 3.49 -33.41
N SER A 66 -17.33 4.00 -34.15
CA SER A 66 -17.08 4.72 -35.41
C SER A 66 -16.82 6.22 -35.24
N SER A 67 -17.41 6.86 -34.24
CA SER A 67 -17.33 8.32 -34.05
C SER A 67 -16.14 8.76 -33.20
N ILE A 68 -15.65 7.90 -32.30
CA ILE A 68 -14.60 8.24 -31.34
C ILE A 68 -13.35 7.43 -31.67
N THR A 69 -12.43 8.06 -32.40
CA THR A 69 -11.16 7.45 -32.83
C THR A 69 -10.03 7.66 -31.83
N ASP A 70 -10.18 8.62 -30.91
CA ASP A 70 -9.20 8.94 -29.86
C ASP A 70 -9.48 8.17 -28.57
N LEU A 71 -8.49 7.41 -28.09
CA LEU A 71 -8.63 6.52 -26.93
C LEU A 71 -8.79 7.30 -25.61
N ASP A 72 -8.16 8.46 -25.48
CA ASP A 72 -8.26 9.29 -24.28
C ASP A 72 -9.66 9.91 -24.18
N SER A 73 -10.21 10.39 -25.30
CA SER A 73 -11.59 10.86 -25.41
C SER A 73 -12.60 9.76 -25.06
N LEU A 74 -12.37 8.53 -25.54
CA LEU A 74 -13.22 7.39 -25.21
C LEU A 74 -13.19 7.08 -23.71
N ARG A 75 -12.00 7.06 -23.10
CA ARG A 75 -11.83 6.84 -21.66
C ARG A 75 -12.53 7.94 -20.84
N HIS A 76 -12.39 9.20 -21.23
CA HIS A 76 -13.06 10.33 -20.58
C HIS A 76 -14.59 10.23 -20.65
N LEU A 77 -15.14 9.79 -21.78
CA LEU A 77 -16.59 9.61 -21.93
C LEU A 77 -17.12 8.49 -21.03
N PHE A 78 -16.40 7.38 -20.91
CA PHE A 78 -16.78 6.31 -19.97
C PHE A 78 -16.72 6.78 -18.50
N ASN A 79 -15.71 7.56 -18.11
CA ASN A 79 -15.63 8.14 -16.76
C ASN A 79 -16.84 9.01 -16.46
N ARG A 80 -17.22 9.84 -17.43
CA ARG A 80 -18.34 10.76 -17.28
C ARG A 80 -19.68 10.03 -17.25
N ALA A 81 -19.83 8.98 -18.04
CA ALA A 81 -21.01 8.10 -17.99
C ALA A 81 -21.13 7.45 -16.61
N ARG A 82 -20.02 6.91 -16.07
CA ARG A 82 -19.99 6.29 -14.74
C ARG A 82 -20.30 7.27 -13.62
N GLU A 83 -19.71 8.46 -13.66
CA GLU A 83 -19.99 9.53 -12.70
C GLU A 83 -21.48 9.88 -12.74
N SER A 84 -22.08 10.00 -13.92
CA SER A 84 -23.50 10.35 -14.06
C SER A 84 -24.46 9.23 -13.64
N LEU A 85 -24.13 7.97 -13.92
CA LEU A 85 -25.02 6.83 -13.66
C LEU A 85 -24.87 6.31 -12.22
N TYR A 86 -23.67 6.37 -11.66
CA TYR A 86 -23.31 5.68 -10.42
C TYR A 86 -22.67 6.59 -9.36
N ASN A 87 -22.48 7.89 -9.63
CA ASN A 87 -21.74 8.83 -8.76
C ASN A 87 -20.32 8.35 -8.41
N ASP A 88 -19.68 7.59 -9.31
CA ASP A 88 -18.33 7.05 -9.16
C ASP A 88 -17.40 7.67 -10.21
N PRO A 89 -16.51 8.60 -9.82
CA PRO A 89 -15.57 9.24 -10.73
C PRO A 89 -14.31 8.41 -11.00
N SER A 90 -14.15 7.23 -10.38
CA SER A 90 -12.98 6.38 -10.59
C SER A 90 -13.12 5.52 -11.85
N PHE A 91 -12.12 5.55 -12.74
CA PHE A 91 -12.09 4.62 -13.88
C PHE A 91 -11.73 3.23 -13.39
N THR A 92 -12.75 2.47 -13.03
CA THR A 92 -12.66 1.01 -12.99
C THR A 92 -13.50 0.52 -14.17
N PRO A 93 -12.88 0.00 -15.26
CA PRO A 93 -13.64 -0.63 -16.34
C PRO A 93 -14.60 -1.64 -15.70
N PRO A 94 -15.92 -1.55 -15.95
CA PRO A 94 -16.84 -2.48 -15.33
C PRO A 94 -16.53 -3.91 -15.80
N ASP A 95 -16.43 -4.82 -14.84
CA ASP A 95 -16.39 -6.26 -15.08
C ASP A 95 -17.78 -6.83 -15.37
N ASP A 96 -18.83 -6.00 -15.27
CA ASP A 96 -20.21 -6.34 -15.62
C ASP A 96 -20.57 -5.86 -17.03
N PHE A 97 -21.15 -6.77 -17.82
CA PHE A 97 -21.65 -6.48 -19.15
C PHE A 97 -22.81 -5.47 -19.15
N PHE A 98 -23.68 -5.47 -18.13
CA PHE A 98 -24.78 -4.51 -18.05
C PHE A 98 -24.30 -3.08 -17.80
N ASP A 99 -23.29 -2.90 -16.94
CA ASP A 99 -22.67 -1.59 -16.72
C ASP A 99 -22.05 -1.02 -18.00
N PHE A 100 -21.42 -1.89 -18.81
CA PHE A 100 -20.92 -1.49 -20.13
C PHE A 100 -22.07 -1.01 -21.03
N VAL A 101 -23.16 -1.78 -21.10
CA VAL A 101 -24.34 -1.43 -21.91
C VAL A 101 -24.98 -0.12 -21.46
N ASP A 102 -25.11 0.09 -20.15
CA ASP A 102 -25.68 1.32 -19.58
C ASP A 102 -24.82 2.52 -19.91
N CYS A 103 -23.49 2.40 -19.79
CA CYS A 103 -22.56 3.44 -20.19
C CYS A 103 -22.66 3.75 -21.69
N VAL A 104 -22.74 2.72 -22.55
CA VAL A 104 -22.91 2.88 -24.01
C VAL A 104 -24.23 3.56 -24.34
N ASN A 105 -25.34 3.20 -23.69
CA ASN A 105 -26.62 3.84 -23.88
C ASN A 105 -26.62 5.30 -23.41
N TRP A 106 -26.01 5.59 -22.26
CA TRP A 106 -25.84 6.95 -21.77
C TRP A 106 -24.98 7.78 -22.72
N MET A 107 -23.90 7.22 -23.23
CA MET A 107 -23.07 7.90 -24.22
C MET A 107 -23.86 8.16 -25.50
N LYS A 108 -24.71 7.25 -25.97
CA LYS A 108 -25.57 7.53 -27.14
C LYS A 108 -26.53 8.69 -26.89
N SER A 109 -27.04 8.85 -25.67
CA SER A 109 -27.97 9.94 -25.34
C SER A 109 -27.26 11.29 -25.05
N ASP A 110 -26.09 11.29 -24.40
CA ASP A 110 -25.36 12.52 -24.04
C ASP A 110 -24.29 12.93 -25.07
N SER A 111 -23.60 11.98 -25.75
CA SER A 111 -22.56 12.31 -26.73
C SER A 111 -23.13 12.84 -28.05
N LEU A 112 -24.25 12.32 -28.56
CA LEU A 112 -24.88 12.86 -29.77
C LEU A 112 -25.49 14.25 -29.54
N ALA A 113 -25.89 14.57 -28.31
CA ALA A 113 -26.38 15.90 -27.94
C ALA A 113 -25.23 16.92 -27.77
N ARG A 114 -24.00 16.48 -27.48
CA ARG A 114 -22.85 17.36 -27.17
C ARG A 114 -21.71 17.35 -28.18
N ILE A 115 -21.70 16.46 -29.18
CA ILE A 115 -20.80 16.58 -30.36
C ILE A 115 -21.15 17.83 -31.18
N GLN A 116 -22.36 18.38 -31.02
CA GLN A 116 -22.58 19.83 -31.19
C GLN A 116 -21.95 20.57 -30.00
N MET A 117 -20.61 20.53 -29.89
CA MET A 117 -19.92 21.38 -28.93
C MET A 117 -20.21 22.82 -29.35
N GLU A 118 -20.89 23.58 -28.51
CA GLU A 118 -20.77 25.04 -28.55
C GLU A 118 -19.28 25.34 -28.56
N GLU A 119 -18.81 26.04 -29.60
CA GLU A 119 -17.43 26.51 -29.68
C GLU A 119 -17.11 27.23 -28.38
N VAL A 120 -16.25 26.63 -27.56
CA VAL A 120 -15.73 27.27 -26.35
C VAL A 120 -15.13 28.58 -26.79
N SER A 121 -15.64 29.69 -26.23
CA SER A 121 -15.25 31.00 -26.71
C SER A 121 -13.75 31.19 -26.54
N LYS A 122 -13.12 31.98 -27.42
CA LYS A 122 -11.70 32.32 -27.26
C LYS A 122 -11.39 32.95 -25.89
N ALA A 123 -12.38 33.60 -25.27
CA ALA A 123 -12.26 34.17 -23.94
C ALA A 123 -12.17 33.08 -22.86
N ASP A 124 -12.98 32.03 -22.96
CA ASP A 124 -12.96 30.91 -22.00
C ASP A 124 -11.66 30.10 -22.13
N VAL A 125 -11.17 29.90 -23.36
CA VAL A 125 -9.86 29.27 -23.59
C VAL A 125 -8.72 30.10 -22.99
N ALA A 126 -8.76 31.43 -23.14
CA ALA A 126 -7.76 32.33 -22.57
C ALA A 126 -7.81 32.33 -21.02
N LEU A 127 -9.01 32.31 -20.45
CA LEU A 127 -9.20 32.19 -19.00
C LEU A 127 -8.66 30.86 -18.48
N ALA A 128 -9.03 29.74 -19.10
CA ALA A 128 -8.54 28.41 -18.72
C ALA A 128 -7.01 28.33 -18.79
N ARG A 129 -6.39 28.93 -19.82
CA ARG A 129 -4.94 28.97 -19.95
C ARG A 129 -4.28 29.76 -18.83
N THR A 130 -4.87 30.90 -18.46
CA THR A 130 -4.40 31.71 -17.32
C THR A 130 -4.50 30.92 -16.01
N MET A 131 -5.58 30.16 -15.81
CA MET A 131 -5.75 29.30 -14.64
C MET A 131 -4.69 28.19 -14.61
N VAL A 132 -4.45 27.51 -15.73
CA VAL A 132 -3.41 26.48 -15.85
C VAL A 132 -2.02 27.05 -15.56
N ASP A 133 -1.68 28.20 -16.15
CA ASP A 133 -0.38 28.85 -15.95
C ASP A 133 -0.19 29.28 -14.48
N SER A 134 -1.26 29.76 -13.83
CA SER A 134 -1.24 30.11 -12.40
C SER A 134 -1.10 28.89 -11.48
N ALA A 135 -1.63 27.74 -11.88
CA ALA A 135 -1.61 26.49 -11.11
C ALA A 135 -0.35 25.65 -11.35
N ALA A 136 0.33 25.84 -12.49
CA ALA A 136 1.56 25.12 -12.85
C ALA A 136 2.62 25.06 -11.74
N PRO A 137 3.00 26.17 -11.07
CA PRO A 137 3.98 26.10 -9.97
C PRO A 137 3.47 25.30 -8.78
N LEU A 138 2.17 25.37 -8.46
CA LEU A 138 1.57 24.60 -7.38
C LEU A 138 1.57 23.10 -7.69
N MET A 139 1.26 22.72 -8.94
CA MET A 139 1.34 21.33 -9.39
C MET A 139 2.78 20.79 -9.34
N GLN A 140 3.76 21.62 -9.66
CA GLN A 140 5.17 21.25 -9.57
C GLN A 140 5.62 21.05 -8.11
N GLU A 141 5.25 21.97 -7.21
CA GLU A 141 5.52 21.84 -5.78
C GLU A 141 4.80 20.63 -5.17
N HIS A 142 3.55 20.35 -5.58
CA HIS A 142 2.82 19.17 -5.14
C HIS A 142 3.59 17.88 -5.47
N LYS A 143 4.04 17.73 -6.72
CA LYS A 143 4.85 16.57 -7.15
C LYS A 143 6.16 16.47 -6.37
N ARG A 144 6.83 17.61 -6.12
CA ARG A 144 8.05 17.65 -5.30
C ARG A 144 7.78 17.12 -3.90
N ILE A 145 6.75 17.64 -3.23
CA ILE A 145 6.35 17.21 -1.89
C ILE A 145 5.96 15.73 -1.87
N GLU A 146 5.19 15.25 -2.85
CA GLU A 146 4.83 13.82 -2.95
C GLU A 146 6.06 12.92 -3.03
N SER A 147 7.04 13.29 -3.86
CA SER A 147 8.30 12.54 -3.95
C SER A 147 9.10 12.54 -2.64
N GLU A 148 9.10 13.66 -1.92
CA GLU A 148 9.78 13.79 -0.62
C GLU A 148 9.09 12.91 0.44
N ILE A 149 7.75 12.91 0.47
CA ILE A 149 6.96 12.02 1.34
C ILE A 149 7.29 10.55 1.05
N TYR A 150 7.38 10.16 -0.22
CA TYR A 150 7.72 8.79 -0.60
C TYR A 150 9.13 8.41 -0.15
N ALA A 151 10.12 9.30 -0.33
CA ALA A 151 11.48 9.08 0.14
C ALA A 151 11.55 8.92 1.67
N LEU A 152 10.83 9.76 2.41
CA LEU A 152 10.76 9.69 3.87
C LEU A 152 10.12 8.38 4.35
N LYS A 153 9.05 7.91 3.70
CA LYS A 153 8.43 6.61 4.02
C LYS A 153 9.41 5.44 3.82
N ASN A 154 10.17 5.46 2.73
CA ASN A 154 11.18 4.42 2.49
C ASN A 154 12.28 4.46 3.55
N HIS A 155 12.73 5.65 3.93
CA HIS A 155 13.73 5.79 4.98
C HIS A 155 13.24 5.32 6.35
N GLN A 156 11.97 5.60 6.69
CA GLN A 156 11.34 5.09 7.90
C GLN A 156 11.33 3.56 7.92
N MET A 157 10.92 2.92 6.83
CA MET A 157 10.89 1.45 6.72
C MET A 157 12.29 0.83 6.86
N GLU A 158 13.32 1.48 6.30
CA GLU A 158 14.72 1.06 6.48
C GLU A 158 15.15 1.11 7.95
N LEU A 159 14.83 2.21 8.65
CA LEU A 159 15.14 2.38 10.06
C LEU A 159 14.40 1.37 10.94
N GLU A 160 13.13 1.10 10.67
CA GLU A 160 12.34 0.08 11.38
C GLU A 160 12.92 -1.33 11.19
N THR A 161 13.38 -1.65 9.98
CA THR A 161 14.07 -2.91 9.69
C THR A 161 15.38 -3.01 10.45
N ARG A 162 16.20 -1.95 10.42
CA ARG A 162 17.47 -1.89 11.15
C ARG A 162 17.25 -2.01 12.66
N PHE A 163 16.26 -1.32 13.20
CA PHE A 163 15.87 -1.41 14.61
C PHE A 163 15.48 -2.85 14.97
N SER A 164 14.63 -3.49 14.16
CA SER A 164 14.20 -4.88 14.38
C SER A 164 15.38 -5.85 14.38
N ASN A 165 16.33 -5.68 13.46
CA ASN A 165 17.55 -6.49 13.39
C ASN A 165 18.44 -6.31 14.63
N ILE A 166 18.68 -5.05 15.04
CA ILE A 166 19.47 -4.74 16.25
C ILE A 166 18.78 -5.33 17.49
N ASN A 167 17.46 -5.17 17.60
CA ASN A 167 16.67 -5.70 18.70
C ASN A 167 16.78 -7.24 18.78
N ALA A 168 16.67 -7.94 17.64
CA ALA A 168 16.85 -9.39 17.59
C ALA A 168 18.28 -9.81 17.96
N GLU A 169 19.30 -9.10 17.49
CA GLU A 169 20.70 -9.37 17.84
C GLU A 169 20.96 -9.15 19.34
N LEU A 170 20.42 -8.08 19.93
CA LEU A 170 20.51 -7.82 21.37
C LEU A 170 19.81 -8.92 22.18
N GLN A 171 18.61 -9.34 21.78
CA GLN A 171 17.92 -10.46 22.42
C GLN A 171 18.72 -11.76 22.34
N LEU A 172 19.37 -12.03 21.20
CA LEU A 172 20.21 -13.21 21.03
C LEU A 172 21.46 -13.17 21.91
N LYS A 173 22.18 -12.04 21.92
CA LYS A 173 23.46 -11.89 22.63
C LYS A 173 23.30 -11.75 24.13
N LEU A 174 22.29 -11.01 24.58
CA LEU A 174 22.05 -10.78 26.01
C LEU A 174 21.14 -11.87 26.61
N GLY A 175 20.32 -12.53 25.79
CA GLY A 175 19.38 -13.57 26.21
C GLY A 175 18.53 -13.10 27.40
N PRO A 176 18.63 -13.77 28.56
CA PRO A 176 17.87 -13.39 29.75
C PRO A 176 18.24 -12.00 30.30
N MET A 177 19.43 -11.49 29.97
CA MET A 177 19.89 -10.17 30.38
C MET A 177 19.28 -9.03 29.55
N TYR A 178 18.58 -9.34 28.45
CA TYR A 178 17.99 -8.32 27.58
C TYR A 178 17.03 -7.38 28.32
N GLY A 179 16.28 -7.90 29.30
CA GLY A 179 15.35 -7.11 30.11
C GLY A 179 15.95 -6.53 31.38
N TYR A 180 17.28 -6.55 31.56
CA TYR A 180 17.93 -5.94 32.70
C TYR A 180 18.05 -4.43 32.49
N GLU A 181 17.55 -3.69 33.46
CA GLU A 181 17.71 -2.23 33.53
C GLU A 181 18.65 -1.91 34.69
N GLU A 182 19.67 -1.10 34.43
CA GLU A 182 20.49 -0.57 35.52
C GLU A 182 19.65 0.34 36.43
N PRO A 183 19.98 0.42 37.74
CA PRO A 183 19.30 1.32 38.64
C PRO A 183 19.41 2.76 38.15
N SER A 184 18.31 3.50 38.21
CA SER A 184 18.29 4.92 37.88
C SER A 184 19.24 5.71 38.78
N ILE A 185 19.66 6.90 38.36
CA ILE A 185 20.56 7.76 39.16
C ILE A 185 19.97 8.06 40.55
N THR A 186 18.65 8.18 40.65
CA THR A 186 17.92 8.44 41.90
C THR A 186 17.98 7.23 42.84
N GLU A 187 17.72 6.02 42.32
CA GLU A 187 17.84 4.78 43.08
C GLU A 187 19.28 4.54 43.52
N LEU A 188 20.23 4.76 42.61
CA LEU A 188 21.66 4.61 42.86
C LEU A 188 22.12 5.53 43.99
N ARG A 189 21.71 6.80 43.99
CA ARG A 189 21.99 7.76 45.07
C ARG A 189 21.38 7.31 46.41
N THR A 190 20.10 6.91 46.38
CA THR A 190 19.36 6.53 47.59
C THR A 190 19.97 5.30 48.26
N ASP A 191 20.22 4.24 47.50
CA ASP A 191 20.76 2.99 48.04
C ASP A 191 22.26 3.11 48.38
N SER A 192 23.03 3.92 47.64
CA SER A 192 24.43 4.20 48.01
C SER A 192 24.51 4.95 49.33
N TYR A 193 23.60 5.90 49.56
CA TYR A 193 23.51 6.61 50.82
C TYR A 193 23.10 5.70 51.98
N ARG A 194 22.19 4.75 51.77
CA ARG A 194 21.86 3.73 52.77
C ARG A 194 23.08 2.91 53.18
N LEU A 195 23.92 2.51 52.23
CA LEU A 195 25.17 1.80 52.51
C LEU A 195 26.18 2.65 53.27
N TYR A 196 26.26 3.95 52.95
CA TYR A 196 27.06 4.90 53.71
C TYR A 196 26.59 5.03 55.16
N GLU A 197 25.28 5.08 55.41
CA GLU A 197 24.73 5.12 56.78
C GLU A 197 25.07 3.84 57.56
N GLU A 198 24.97 2.68 56.93
CA GLU A 198 25.34 1.39 57.52
C GLU A 198 26.85 1.34 57.85
N ASP A 199 27.71 1.79 56.94
CA ASP A 199 29.16 1.86 57.12
C ASP A 199 29.53 2.81 58.28
N CYS A 200 28.94 4.01 58.32
CA CYS A 200 29.14 4.95 59.43
C CYS A 200 28.74 4.34 60.76
N ARG A 201 27.56 3.69 60.83
CA ARG A 201 27.06 3.03 62.04
C ARG A 201 28.00 1.91 62.50
N SER A 202 28.52 1.12 61.56
CA SER A 202 29.47 0.03 61.86
C SER A 202 30.80 0.53 62.46
N LYS A 203 31.18 1.77 62.11
CA LYS A 203 32.38 2.45 62.60
C LYS A 203 32.13 3.33 63.84
N GLY A 204 30.90 3.37 64.35
CA GLY A 204 30.52 4.24 65.47
C GLY A 204 30.48 5.72 65.12
N ILE A 205 30.37 6.07 63.84
CA ILE A 205 30.31 7.46 63.33
C ILE A 205 28.85 7.80 63.02
N THR A 206 28.43 9.04 63.33
CA THR A 206 27.12 9.54 62.91
C THR A 206 27.15 9.97 61.44
N PRO A 207 26.31 9.38 60.56
CA PRO A 207 26.26 9.77 59.15
C PRO A 207 25.74 11.20 59.01
N ASN A 208 26.27 11.95 58.03
CA ASN A 208 25.78 13.30 57.76
C ASN A 208 24.43 13.25 57.01
N PRO A 209 23.31 13.69 57.63
CA PRO A 209 21.97 13.60 57.03
C PRO A 209 21.73 14.60 55.89
N ARG A 210 22.64 15.55 55.67
CA ARG A 210 22.54 16.60 54.64
C ARG A 210 23.85 16.72 53.88
N LEU A 211 24.17 15.67 53.12
CA LEU A 211 25.22 15.77 52.12
C LEU A 211 24.78 16.75 51.03
N ASP A 212 25.69 17.63 50.65
CA ASP A 212 25.57 18.39 49.41
C ASP A 212 25.78 17.47 48.20
N GLU A 213 25.63 18.03 47.00
CA GLU A 213 25.76 17.27 45.75
C GLU A 213 27.14 16.59 45.61
N MET A 214 28.19 17.25 46.11
CA MET A 214 29.54 16.71 46.08
C MET A 214 29.69 15.52 47.04
N GLY A 215 29.12 15.60 48.25
CA GLY A 215 29.05 14.51 49.20
C GLY A 215 28.25 13.31 48.68
N LEU A 216 27.10 13.55 48.04
CA LEU A 216 26.31 12.49 47.41
C LEU A 216 27.07 11.81 46.27
N THR A 217 27.80 12.57 45.46
CA THR A 217 28.64 12.03 44.39
C THR A 217 29.75 11.15 44.94
N MET A 218 30.43 11.55 46.03
CA MET A 218 31.43 10.71 46.69
C MET A 218 30.82 9.40 47.22
N VAL A 219 29.65 9.48 47.85
CA VAL A 219 28.94 8.29 48.34
C VAL A 219 28.59 7.33 47.20
N VAL A 220 28.09 7.84 46.07
CA VAL A 220 27.82 7.01 44.87
C VAL A 220 29.12 6.43 44.30
N ASN A 221 30.22 7.17 44.29
CA ASN A 221 31.50 6.64 43.80
C ASN A 221 32.04 5.50 44.68
N VAL A 222 31.81 5.58 46.00
CA VAL A 222 32.28 4.56 46.95
C VAL A 222 31.37 3.34 46.97
N PHE A 223 30.05 3.53 47.00
CA PHE A 223 29.10 2.44 47.23
C PHE A 223 28.29 2.03 45.98
N GLY A 224 28.31 2.83 44.91
CA GLY A 224 27.48 2.61 43.73
C GLY A 224 27.76 1.29 43.02
N GLY A 225 29.01 0.82 43.02
CA GLY A 225 29.35 -0.51 42.50
C GLY A 225 28.62 -1.63 43.24
N ILE A 226 28.57 -1.56 44.57
CA ILE A 226 27.87 -2.53 45.42
C ILE A 226 26.36 -2.48 45.17
N VAL A 227 25.79 -1.28 44.99
CA VAL A 227 24.37 -1.12 44.65
C VAL A 227 24.05 -1.77 43.32
N LYS A 228 24.84 -1.52 42.28
CA LYS A 228 24.65 -2.13 40.95
C LYS A 228 24.74 -3.65 41.02
N GLU A 229 25.72 -4.18 41.75
CA GLU A 229 25.87 -5.63 41.96
C GLU A 229 24.66 -6.23 42.67
N ARG A 230 24.19 -5.63 43.77
CA ARG A 230 22.98 -6.08 44.48
C ARG A 230 21.75 -6.03 43.58
N HIS A 231 21.63 -5.00 42.75
CA HIS A 231 20.53 -4.84 41.80
C HIS A 231 20.54 -5.95 40.73
N LEU A 232 21.72 -6.25 40.20
CA LEU A 232 21.93 -7.36 39.27
C LEU A 232 21.62 -8.72 39.91
N ILE A 233 22.11 -8.97 41.13
CA ILE A 233 21.82 -10.20 41.87
C ILE A 233 20.31 -10.37 42.09
N LYS A 234 19.60 -9.27 42.42
CA LYS A 234 18.15 -9.28 42.58
C LYS A 234 17.45 -9.64 41.27
N PHE A 235 17.88 -9.06 40.15
CA PHE A 235 17.37 -9.39 38.81
C PHE A 235 17.59 -10.87 38.46
N LEU A 236 18.79 -11.40 38.69
CA LEU A 236 19.14 -12.79 38.40
C LEU A 236 18.40 -13.81 39.29
N ASN A 237 17.96 -13.39 40.49
CA ASN A 237 17.24 -14.24 41.43
C ASN A 237 15.71 -14.14 41.35
N ASP A 238 15.17 -13.38 40.39
CA ASP A 238 13.72 -13.35 40.14
C ASP A 238 13.22 -14.78 39.86
N PRO A 239 12.24 -15.31 40.64
CA PRO A 239 11.79 -16.69 40.51
C PRO A 239 11.31 -17.09 39.11
N VAL A 240 10.75 -16.14 38.36
CA VAL A 240 10.22 -16.38 37.00
C VAL A 240 11.35 -16.49 35.98
N ARG A 241 12.49 -15.81 36.22
CA ARG A 241 13.61 -15.74 35.28
C ARG A 241 14.79 -16.63 35.65
N LYS A 242 14.92 -16.98 36.92
CA LYS A 242 16.08 -17.69 37.49
C LYS A 242 16.37 -19.01 36.78
N GLU A 243 15.35 -19.81 36.50
CA GLU A 243 15.50 -21.08 35.78
C GLU A 243 15.98 -20.86 34.34
N PHE A 244 15.43 -19.86 33.66
CA PHE A 244 15.81 -19.49 32.30
C PHE A 244 17.26 -18.98 32.23
N VAL A 245 17.65 -18.08 33.15
CA VAL A 245 19.03 -17.57 33.30
C VAL A 245 20.03 -18.72 33.51
N GLN A 246 19.73 -19.62 34.45
CA GLN A 246 20.61 -20.74 34.77
C GLN A 246 20.75 -21.72 33.61
N THR A 247 19.65 -22.00 32.90
CA THR A 247 19.65 -22.87 31.73
C THR A 247 20.45 -22.25 30.58
N TYR A 248 20.25 -20.95 30.33
CA TYR A 248 20.96 -20.20 29.29
C TYR A 248 22.48 -20.15 29.56
N PHE A 249 22.90 -19.83 30.78
CA PHE A 249 24.33 -19.82 31.13
C PHE A 249 24.97 -21.22 31.09
N LYS A 250 24.25 -22.27 31.47
CA LYS A 250 24.74 -23.65 31.30
C LYS A 250 24.90 -23.99 29.82
N ALA A 251 23.94 -23.64 28.97
CA ALA A 251 24.03 -23.87 27.52
C ALA A 251 25.21 -23.12 26.91
N ILE A 252 25.44 -21.85 27.29
CA ILE A 252 26.63 -21.09 26.86
C ILE A 252 27.92 -21.73 27.36
N ALA A 253 27.99 -22.17 28.62
CA ALA A 253 29.19 -22.81 29.15
C ALA A 253 29.52 -24.14 28.43
N VAL A 254 28.50 -24.87 27.99
CA VAL A 254 28.66 -26.12 27.19
C VAL A 254 29.05 -25.81 25.74
N MET A 255 28.50 -24.75 25.14
CA MET A 255 28.84 -24.33 23.76
C MET A 255 30.19 -23.58 23.67
N GLY A 256 30.58 -22.87 24.73
CA GLY A 256 31.83 -22.10 24.85
C GLY A 256 33.11 -22.95 24.96
N GLY A 257 33.00 -24.28 24.93
CA GLY A 257 34.13 -25.17 24.65
C GLY A 257 34.61 -25.12 23.19
N ASN A 258 33.83 -24.53 22.28
CA ASN A 258 34.18 -24.28 20.89
C ASN A 258 33.83 -22.84 20.51
N GLY A 259 34.67 -21.88 20.91
CA GLY A 259 34.85 -20.58 20.25
C GLY A 259 33.67 -19.61 20.27
N PHE A 260 33.71 -18.66 21.21
CA PHE A 260 33.34 -17.27 20.93
C PHE A 260 34.58 -16.51 20.47
#